data_AF-A0A946P5T7-F1
#
_entry.id   AF-A0A946P5T7-F1
#
_cell.length_a   1.000
_cell.length_b   1.000
_cell.length_c   1.000
_cell.angle_alpha   90.00
_cell.angle_beta   90.00
_cell.angle_gamma   90.00
#
_symmetry.space_group_name_H-M   'P 1'
#
loop_
_entity.id
_entity.type
_entity.pdbx_description
1 polymer ?
#
loop_
_entity_poly.entity_id
_entity_poly.type
_entity_poly.pdbx_seq_one_letter_code
_entity_poly.pdbx_strand_id
1 'polypeptide(L)'
;MPRALAVVWELVRSNLPGDVKKATLLRCDEILGLDIANWEMDQVDVPDEVEELVKAREAARASKDWAQSDELRDAVNKLGYAIEDTPGGAKISTLD
;
A
#
# COMPACT_ATOMS: atom_id res chain seq x y z
N MET A 1 -1.66 -26.59 12.63
CA MET A 1 -1.53 -25.54 11.59
C MET A 1 -2.19 -24.21 11.96
N PRO A 2 -3.49 -24.09 12.33
CA PRO A 2 -4.10 -22.77 12.58
C PRO A 2 -3.50 -21.97 13.75
N ARG A 3 -2.97 -22.67 14.78
CA ARG A 3 -2.30 -22.03 15.92
C ARG A 3 -0.96 -21.37 15.54
N ALA A 4 -0.24 -21.91 14.55
CA ALA A 4 1.04 -21.35 14.12
C ALA A 4 0.85 -19.99 13.44
N LEU A 5 -0.19 -19.87 12.61
CA LEU A 5 -0.57 -18.61 11.97
C LEU A 5 -1.01 -17.56 13.00
N ALA A 6 -1.72 -17.96 14.06
CA ALA A 6 -2.10 -17.06 15.15
C ALA A 6 -0.88 -16.44 15.84
N VAL A 7 0.18 -17.23 16.08
CA VAL A 7 1.44 -16.75 16.66
C VAL A 7 2.16 -15.78 15.72
N VAL A 8 2.15 -16.02 14.42
CA VAL A 8 2.69 -15.07 13.42
C VAL A 8 1.92 -13.74 13.47
N TRP A 9 0.58 -13.77 13.58
CA TRP A 9 -0.23 -12.56 13.73
C TRP A 9 0.00 -11.81 15.04
N GLU A 10 0.32 -12.51 16.12
CA GLU A 10 0.74 -11.89 17.38
C GLU A 10 2.12 -11.24 17.25
N LEU A 11 3.07 -11.90 16.58
CA LEU A 11 4.40 -11.36 16.30
C LEU A 11 4.30 -10.05 15.49
N VAL A 12 3.50 -10.04 14.42
CA VAL A 12 3.28 -8.84 13.58
C VAL A 12 2.75 -7.67 14.39
N ARG A 13 1.76 -7.92 15.27
CA ARG A 13 1.11 -6.90 16.11
C ARG A 13 1.89 -6.52 17.37
N SER A 14 2.94 -7.25 17.71
CA SER A 14 3.77 -6.99 18.90
C SER A 14 4.48 -5.63 18.82
N ASN A 15 5.04 -5.15 19.93
CA ASN A 15 5.83 -3.90 19.94
C ASN A 15 7.34 -4.14 19.69
N LEU A 16 7.70 -5.24 19.03
CA LEU A 16 9.10 -5.54 18.73
C LEU A 16 9.68 -4.58 17.67
N PRO A 17 11.01 -4.33 17.69
CA PRO A 17 11.68 -3.59 16.63
C PRO A 17 11.43 -4.21 15.25
N GLY A 18 11.31 -3.37 14.22
CA GLY A 18 10.98 -3.80 12.85
C GLY A 18 11.93 -4.87 12.31
N ASP A 19 13.22 -4.72 12.55
CA ASP A 19 14.25 -5.67 12.09
C ASP A 19 14.10 -7.05 12.74
N VAL A 20 13.79 -7.06 14.05
CA VAL A 20 13.58 -8.29 14.83
C VAL A 20 12.30 -9.00 14.37
N LYS A 21 11.23 -8.24 14.12
CA LYS A 21 10.00 -8.79 13.55
C LYS A 21 10.27 -9.42 12.19
N LYS A 22 10.93 -8.69 11.28
CA LYS A 22 11.22 -9.16 9.94
C LYS A 22 12.05 -10.46 9.96
N ALA A 23 13.14 -10.49 10.73
CA ALA A 23 13.99 -11.68 10.85
C ALA A 23 13.22 -12.89 11.40
N THR A 24 12.39 -12.68 12.43
CA THR A 24 11.59 -13.75 13.03
C THR A 24 10.52 -14.25 12.08
N LEU A 25 9.89 -13.35 11.31
CA LEU A 25 8.82 -13.66 10.37
C LEU A 25 9.35 -14.45 9.17
N LEU A 26 10.53 -14.11 8.65
CA LEU A 26 11.23 -14.89 7.63
C LEU A 26 11.60 -16.29 8.14
N ARG A 27 12.00 -16.41 9.41
CA ARG A 27 12.28 -17.72 10.00
C ARG A 27 11.03 -18.58 10.16
N CYS A 28 9.87 -17.97 10.47
CA CYS A 28 8.59 -18.66 10.49
C CYS A 28 8.14 -19.08 9.08
N ASP A 29 8.44 -18.26 8.07
CA ASP A 29 8.11 -18.52 6.68
C ASP A 29 8.77 -19.79 6.13
N GLU A 30 9.99 -20.13 6.58
CA GLU A 30 10.63 -21.42 6.23
C GLU A 30 9.82 -22.66 6.62
N ILE A 31 8.96 -22.56 7.64
CA ILE A 31 8.12 -23.65 8.14
C ILE A 31 6.73 -23.60 7.50
N LEU A 32 6.22 -22.38 7.27
CA LEU A 32 4.86 -22.16 6.79
C LEU A 32 4.77 -22.18 5.26
N GLY A 33 5.89 -21.93 4.56
CA GLY A 33 5.97 -21.92 3.10
C GLY A 33 5.07 -20.86 2.46
N LEU A 34 4.97 -19.67 3.06
CA LEU A 34 4.11 -18.58 2.58
C LEU A 34 4.81 -17.68 1.57
N ASP A 35 6.12 -17.89 1.35
CA ASP A 35 6.95 -17.19 0.38
C ASP A 35 6.96 -15.66 0.58
N ILE A 36 6.92 -15.25 1.85
CA ILE A 36 6.88 -13.84 2.28
C ILE A 36 8.18 -13.14 1.91
N ALA A 37 9.29 -13.88 1.86
CA ALA A 37 10.59 -13.34 1.45
C ALA A 37 10.61 -12.85 -0.01
N ASN A 38 9.85 -13.51 -0.88
CA ASN A 38 9.76 -13.20 -2.31
C ASN A 38 8.43 -12.51 -2.67
N TRP A 39 7.62 -12.17 -1.66
CA TRP A 39 6.40 -11.43 -1.87
C TRP A 39 6.75 -9.98 -2.22
N GLU A 40 6.73 -9.71 -3.51
CA GLU A 40 6.71 -8.34 -4.03
C GLU A 40 5.27 -7.84 -3.94
N MET A 41 5.09 -6.67 -3.35
CA MET A 41 3.83 -5.96 -3.54
C MET A 41 3.71 -5.72 -5.04
N ASP A 42 2.56 -6.02 -5.63
CA ASP A 42 2.25 -5.57 -6.99
C ASP A 42 2.48 -4.06 -7.03
N GLN A 43 3.65 -3.67 -7.51
CA GLN A 43 3.91 -2.29 -7.86
C GLN A 43 3.09 -2.12 -9.11
N VAL A 44 1.88 -1.57 -8.93
CA VAL A 44 1.16 -0.97 -10.03
C VAL A 44 2.17 -0.04 -10.68
N ASP A 45 2.54 -0.33 -11.92
CA ASP A 45 3.48 0.48 -12.70
C ASP A 45 2.73 1.76 -13.06
N VAL A 46 2.65 2.66 -12.08
CA VAL A 46 1.93 3.91 -12.19
C VAL A 46 2.80 4.84 -13.04
N PRO A 47 2.32 5.30 -14.21
CA PRO A 47 3.06 6.26 -15.02
C PRO A 47 3.35 7.53 -14.21
N ASP A 48 4.51 8.14 -14.43
CA ASP A 48 4.92 9.38 -13.76
C ASP A 48 3.82 10.47 -13.82
N GLU A 49 3.07 10.54 -14.94
CA GLU A 49 1.92 11.43 -15.12
C GLU A 49 0.83 11.24 -14.06
N VAL A 50 0.51 9.99 -13.71
CA VAL A 50 -0.50 9.67 -12.69
C VAL A 50 0.04 9.99 -11.30
N GLU A 51 1.32 9.75 -11.04
CA GLU A 51 1.95 10.11 -9.76
C GLU A 51 1.96 11.64 -9.55
N GLU A 52 2.24 12.42 -10.59
CA GLU A 52 2.15 13.89 -10.54
C GLU A 52 0.71 14.37 -10.30
N LEU A 53 -0.30 13.76 -10.94
CA LEU A 53 -1.70 14.09 -10.72
C LEU A 53 -2.15 13.78 -9.28
N VAL A 54 -1.67 12.68 -8.70
CA VAL A 54 -1.93 12.31 -7.30
C VAL A 54 -1.29 13.30 -6.33
N LYS A 55 -0.02 13.70 -6.57
CA LYS A 55 0.66 14.74 -5.78
C LYS A 55 -0.03 16.09 -5.89
N ALA A 56 -0.45 16.49 -7.09
CA ALA A 56 -1.22 17.71 -7.31
C ALA A 56 -2.55 17.68 -6.56
N ARG A 57 -3.20 16.51 -6.50
CA ARG A 57 -4.43 16.30 -5.72
C ARG A 57 -4.19 16.44 -4.23
N GLU A 58 -3.11 15.86 -3.70
CA GLU A 58 -2.74 16.01 -2.29
C GLU A 58 -2.50 17.49 -1.93
N ALA A 59 -1.82 18.23 -2.82
CA ALA A 59 -1.64 19.68 -2.66
C ALA A 59 -2.97 20.45 -2.72
N ALA A 60 -3.90 20.07 -3.60
CA ALA A 60 -5.24 20.64 -3.67
C ALA A 60 -6.06 20.35 -2.41
N ARG A 61 -6.02 19.12 -1.87
CA ARG A 61 -6.67 18.77 -0.59
C ARG A 61 -6.06 19.52 0.58
N ALA A 62 -4.73 19.68 0.62
CA ALA A 62 -4.05 20.49 1.63
C ALA A 62 -4.47 21.96 1.57
N SER A 63 -4.65 22.48 0.35
CA SER A 63 -5.16 23.83 0.07
C SER A 63 -6.67 23.97 0.27
N LYS A 64 -7.39 22.89 0.61
CA LYS A 64 -8.86 22.79 0.69
C LYS A 64 -9.57 23.17 -0.61
N ASP A 65 -8.90 22.97 -1.74
CA ASP A 65 -9.46 23.17 -3.07
C ASP A 65 -10.12 21.87 -3.54
N TRP A 66 -11.37 21.69 -3.11
CA TRP A 66 -12.15 20.49 -3.42
C TRP A 66 -12.49 20.37 -4.90
N ALA A 67 -12.61 21.49 -5.62
CA ALA A 67 -12.92 21.51 -7.04
C ALA A 67 -11.74 20.96 -7.86
N GLN A 68 -10.52 21.46 -7.60
CA GLN A 68 -9.33 20.90 -8.24
C GLN A 68 -9.10 19.43 -7.86
N SER A 69 -9.34 19.05 -6.59
CA SER A 69 -9.19 17.66 -6.17
C SER A 69 -10.12 16.71 -6.93
N ASP A 70 -11.34 17.13 -7.27
CA ASP A 70 -12.28 16.30 -8.03
C ASP A 70 -11.92 16.25 -9.52
N GLU A 71 -11.49 17.36 -10.12
CA GLU A 71 -11.00 17.37 -11.51
C GLU A 71 -9.79 16.45 -11.70
N LEU A 72 -8.84 16.49 -10.76
CA LEU A 72 -7.66 15.62 -10.78
C LEU A 72 -8.03 14.15 -10.57
N ARG A 73 -9.07 13.86 -9.76
CA ARG A 73 -9.59 12.50 -9.58
C ARG A 73 -10.16 11.96 -10.90
N ASP A 74 -10.93 12.77 -11.61
CA ASP A 74 -11.53 12.36 -12.88
C ASP A 74 -10.48 12.19 -13.98
N ALA A 75 -9.41 13.00 -13.97
CA ALA A 75 -8.27 12.82 -14.87
C ALA A 75 -7.56 11.47 -14.63
N VAL A 76 -7.32 11.11 -13.36
CA VAL A 76 -6.69 9.83 -13.00
C VAL A 76 -7.59 8.63 -13.32
N ASN A 77 -8.90 8.76 -13.07
CA ASN A 77 -9.89 7.75 -13.46
C ASN A 77 -9.93 7.55 -14.99
N LYS A 78 -9.81 8.61 -15.80
CA LYS A 78 -9.74 8.52 -17.27
C LYS A 78 -8.50 7.78 -17.77
N LEU A 79 -7.42 7.80 -17.00
CA LEU A 79 -6.19 7.05 -17.30
C LEU A 79 -6.30 5.57 -16.90
N GLY A 80 -7.43 5.14 -16.33
CA GLY A 80 -7.63 3.76 -15.89
C GLY A 80 -7.06 3.47 -14.50
N TYR A 81 -6.87 4.50 -13.66
CA TYR A 81 -6.37 4.35 -12.30
C TYR A 81 -7.37 4.92 -11.30
N ALA A 82 -7.59 4.21 -10.20
CA ALA A 82 -8.34 4.67 -9.03
C ALA A 82 -7.37 5.03 -7.90
N ILE A 83 -7.69 6.09 -7.16
CA ILE A 83 -6.93 6.52 -5.99
C ILE A 83 -7.73 6.20 -4.74
N GLU A 84 -7.14 5.43 -3.84
CA GLU A 84 -7.68 5.10 -2.53
C GLU A 84 -6.84 5.78 -1.44
N ASP A 85 -7.45 6.70 -0.69
CA ASP A 85 -6.77 7.36 0.43
C ASP A 85 -6.60 6.39 1.60
N THR A 86 -5.36 6.03 1.95
CA THR A 86 -5.08 5.26 3.16
C THR A 86 -4.33 6.11 4.19
N PRO A 87 -4.39 5.76 5.49
CA PRO A 87 -3.62 6.46 6.53
C PRO A 87 -2.10 6.42 6.31
N GLY A 88 -1.61 5.50 5.47
CA GLY A 88 -0.20 5.36 5.10
C GLY A 88 0.20 6.04 3.79
N GLY A 89 -0.73 6.72 3.10
CA GLY A 89 -0.51 7.35 1.79
C GLY A 89 -1.61 7.03 0.79
N ALA A 90 -1.66 7.78 -0.32
CA ALA A 90 -2.55 7.48 -1.43
C ALA A 90 -2.12 6.16 -2.12
N LYS A 91 -3.00 5.16 -2.11
CA LYS A 91 -2.80 3.90 -2.82
C LYS A 91 -3.42 4.01 -4.20
N ILE A 92 -2.66 3.69 -5.23
CA ILE A 92 -3.11 3.75 -6.62
C ILE A 92 -3.42 2.31 -7.05
N SER A 93 -4.60 2.12 -7.61
CA SER A 93 -5.10 0.82 -8.09
C SER A 93 -5.44 0.96 -9.56
N THR A 94 -5.10 -0.02 -10.41
CA THR A 94 -5.63 -0.06 -11.78
C THR A 94 -7.11 -0.40 -11.75
N LEU A 95 -7.90 0.36 -12.51
CA LEU A 95 -9.27 0.00 -12.87
C LEU A 95 -9.17 -0.92 -14.08
N ASP A 96 -9.27 -2.24 -13.84
CA ASP A 96 -9.48 -3.23 -14.91
C ASP A 96 -10.84 -3.02 -15.62
#